data_AF-A0A3N2QL92-F1
#
_entry.id   AF-A0A3N2QL92-F1
#
_cell.length_a   1.000
_cell.length_b   1.000
_cell.length_c   1.000
_cell.angle_alpha   90.00
_cell.angle_beta   90.00
_cell.angle_gamma   90.00
#
_symmetry.space_group_name_H-M   'P 1'
#
loop_
_entity.id
_entity.type
_entity.pdbx_description
1 polymer ?
#
loop_
_entity_poly.entity_id
_entity_poly.type
_entity_poly.pdbx_seq_one_letter_code
_entity_poly.pdbx_strand_id
1 'polypeptide(L)'
;MVTAYKCQFTIEQWVLEEFLILLPETDLSGARNVAEQLRQTVEGHCFSIPRHVTISVGLAIWCSGDSPDTLINRADEGLYRAKDCGRNCVQVAPVFKEDNDDATARPSPRAPDRGNSAALLGPSGSGPRHRS
;
A
#
# COMPACT_ATOMS: atom_id res chain seq x y z
N MET A 1 18.82 -15.15 -4.99
CA MET A 1 17.86 -14.57 -4.01
C MET A 1 17.12 -13.46 -4.73
N VAL A 2 15.81 -13.56 -4.94
CA VAL A 2 15.02 -12.48 -5.58
C VAL A 2 14.35 -11.69 -4.47
N THR A 3 14.42 -10.37 -4.51
CA THR A 3 13.71 -9.51 -3.55
C THR A 3 12.73 -8.63 -4.30
N ALA A 4 11.49 -8.55 -3.82
CA ALA A 4 10.44 -7.74 -4.41
C ALA A 4 10.08 -6.56 -3.51
N TYR A 5 9.80 -5.43 -4.14
CA TYR A 5 9.36 -4.20 -3.50
C TYR A 5 8.05 -3.82 -4.12
N LYS A 6 7.09 -3.46 -3.27
CA LYS A 6 5.94 -2.73 -3.74
C LYS A 6 5.99 -1.32 -3.16
N CYS A 7 6.11 -0.34 -4.04
CA CYS A 7 6.17 1.07 -3.70
C CYS A 7 4.85 1.72 -4.10
N GLN A 8 4.36 2.63 -3.26
CA GLN A 8 3.18 3.42 -3.58
C GLN A 8 3.43 4.90 -3.41
N PHE A 9 3.13 5.66 -4.46
CA PHE A 9 3.25 7.10 -4.48
C PHE A 9 2.06 7.73 -3.78
N THR A 10 2.36 8.62 -2.84
CA THR A 10 1.37 9.40 -2.09
C THR A 10 1.66 10.88 -2.29
N ILE A 11 0.61 11.62 -2.64
CA ILE A 11 0.62 13.08 -2.63
C ILE A 11 -0.36 13.52 -1.56
N GLU A 12 0.15 14.02 -0.43
CA GLU A 12 -0.64 14.34 0.76
C GLU A 12 -1.50 13.13 1.21
N GLN A 13 -2.83 13.17 0.99
CA GLN A 13 -3.78 12.11 1.33
C GLN A 13 -4.25 11.27 0.12
N TRP A 14 -3.73 11.57 -1.07
CA TRP A 14 -4.14 10.93 -2.31
C TRP A 14 -3.15 9.86 -2.73
N VAL A 15 -3.69 8.68 -2.99
CA VAL A 15 -2.99 7.56 -3.60
C VAL A 15 -2.96 7.78 -5.11
N LEU A 16 -1.77 7.69 -5.72
CA LEU A 16 -1.62 7.70 -7.16
C LEU A 16 -1.49 6.29 -7.72
N GLU A 17 -0.26 5.77 -7.73
CA GLU A 17 0.11 4.56 -8.45
C GLU A 17 0.99 3.64 -7.59
N GLU A 18 0.90 2.34 -7.87
CA GLU A 18 1.68 1.27 -7.24
C GLU A 18 2.69 0.71 -8.26
N PHE A 19 3.92 0.50 -7.82
CA PHE A 19 5.00 -0.06 -8.64
C PHE A 19 5.59 -1.28 -7.95
N LEU A 20 5.86 -2.33 -8.73
CA LEU A 20 6.61 -3.51 -8.29
C LEU A 20 8.04 -3.42 -8.84
N ILE A 21 9.04 -3.51 -7.96
CA ILE A 21 10.46 -3.57 -8.34
C ILE A 21 10.99 -4.94 -7.91
N LEU A 22 11.68 -5.63 -8.83
CA LEU A 22 12.36 -6.89 -8.55
C LEU A 22 13.86 -6.65 -8.55
N LEU A 23 14.53 -7.00 -7.45
CA LEU A 23 15.97 -6.98 -7.32
C LEU A 23 16.50 -8.41 -7.28
N PRO A 24 17.08 -8.91 -8.39
CA PRO A 24 17.77 -10.18 -8.37
C PRO A 24 19.03 -10.09 -7.51
N GLU A 25 19.41 -11.23 -6.95
CA GLU A 25 20.64 -11.45 -6.18
C GLU A 25 20.87 -10.47 -5.01
N THR A 26 19.79 -9.90 -4.49
CA THR A 26 19.84 -8.90 -3.42
C THR A 26 19.27 -9.47 -2.13
N ASP A 27 20.04 -9.40 -1.05
CA ASP A 27 19.62 -9.80 0.29
C ASP A 27 18.73 -8.74 0.96
N LEU A 28 18.21 -9.03 2.16
CA LEU A 28 17.33 -8.08 2.86
C LEU A 28 17.99 -6.72 3.12
N SER A 29 19.28 -6.75 3.47
CA SER A 29 20.02 -5.56 3.91
C SER A 29 20.27 -4.63 2.74
N GLY A 30 20.88 -5.15 1.67
CA GLY A 30 21.04 -4.44 0.41
C GLY A 30 19.69 -3.98 -0.11
N ALA A 31 18.66 -4.83 0.06
CA ALA A 31 17.35 -4.48 -0.36
C ALA A 31 16.78 -3.25 0.37
N ARG A 32 16.83 -3.28 1.69
CA ARG A 32 16.36 -2.17 2.53
C ARG A 32 17.10 -0.87 2.21
N ASN A 33 18.40 -0.94 1.95
CA ASN A 33 19.19 0.23 1.57
C ASN A 33 18.70 0.87 0.28
N VAL A 34 18.41 0.07 -0.76
CA VAL A 34 17.87 0.57 -2.03
C VAL A 34 16.49 1.22 -1.84
N ALA A 35 15.61 0.60 -1.05
CA ALA A 35 14.29 1.19 -0.77
C ALA A 35 14.39 2.52 -0.03
N GLU A 36 15.26 2.60 0.98
CA GLU A 36 15.44 3.80 1.77
C GLU A 36 16.06 4.93 0.93
N GLN A 37 17.03 4.61 0.08
CA GLN A 37 17.58 5.56 -0.87
C GLN A 37 16.51 6.09 -1.83
N LEU A 38 15.67 5.21 -2.37
CA LEU A 38 14.55 5.61 -3.23
C LEU A 38 13.57 6.51 -2.47
N ARG A 39 13.21 6.16 -1.24
CA ARG A 39 12.31 6.94 -0.37
C ARG A 39 12.83 8.35 -0.14
N GLN A 40 14.09 8.47 0.26
CA GLN A 40 14.75 9.75 0.50
C GLN A 40 14.89 10.57 -0.78
N THR A 41 15.20 9.92 -1.90
CA THR A 41 15.31 10.58 -3.21
C THR A 41 13.98 11.21 -3.62
N VAL A 42 12.87 10.47 -3.47
CA VAL A 42 11.53 10.98 -3.80
C VAL A 42 11.11 12.08 -2.83
N GLU A 43 11.29 11.88 -1.52
CA GLU A 43 10.92 12.86 -0.50
C GLU A 43 11.66 14.20 -0.66
N GLY A 44 12.94 14.15 -1.07
CA GLY A 44 13.76 15.33 -1.31
C GLY A 44 13.60 15.94 -2.70
N HIS A 45 12.86 15.29 -3.62
CA HIS A 45 12.69 15.78 -4.97
C HIS A 45 11.58 16.85 -5.04
N CYS A 46 11.93 18.01 -5.58
CA CYS A 46 10.96 19.05 -5.88
C CYS A 46 10.30 18.76 -7.24
N PHE A 47 9.17 18.06 -7.21
CA PHE A 47 8.38 17.82 -8.41
C PHE A 47 7.78 19.15 -8.92
N SER A 48 7.57 19.28 -10.23
CA SER A 48 6.94 20.46 -10.88
C SER A 48 5.43 20.60 -10.58
N ILE A 49 4.98 20.09 -9.43
CA ILE A 49 3.63 20.20 -8.91
C ILE A 49 3.71 20.87 -7.53
N PRO A 50 2.71 21.70 -7.14
CA PRO A 50 2.74 22.43 -5.88
C PRO A 50 2.34 21.54 -4.69
N ARG A 51 2.88 20.32 -4.61
CA ARG A 51 2.56 19.34 -3.57
C ARG A 51 3.78 18.51 -3.19
N HIS A 52 3.87 18.14 -1.93
CA HIS A 52 4.89 17.22 -1.44
C HIS A 52 4.53 15.78 -1.80
N VAL A 53 5.52 15.05 -2.32
CA VAL A 53 5.36 13.66 -2.77
C VAL A 53 6.25 12.78 -1.92
N THR A 54 5.67 11.70 -1.41
CA THR A 54 6.42 10.66 -0.68
C THR A 54 6.05 9.29 -1.22
N ILE A 55 6.88 8.30 -0.90
CA ILE A 55 6.56 6.90 -1.15
C ILE A 55 6.59 6.11 0.14
N SER A 56 5.70 5.13 0.23
CA SER A 56 5.78 4.06 1.23
C SER A 56 6.15 2.78 0.52
N VAL A 57 6.99 1.96 1.15
CA VAL A 57 7.59 0.79 0.50
C VAL A 57 7.40 -0.46 1.36
N GLY A 58 6.82 -1.49 0.76
CA GLY A 58 6.76 -2.85 1.31
C GLY A 58 7.82 -3.75 0.72
N LEU A 59 8.58 -4.43 1.57
CA LEU A 59 9.66 -5.36 1.18
C LEU A 59 9.29 -6.80 1.42
N ALA A 60 9.53 -7.67 0.43
CA ALA A 60 9.46 -9.11 0.62
C ALA A 60 10.63 -9.82 -0.06
N ILE A 61 11.20 -10.80 0.66
CA ILE A 61 12.30 -11.63 0.17
C ILE A 61 11.73 -12.95 -0.33
N TRP A 62 12.27 -13.47 -1.44
CA TRP A 62 12.02 -14.83 -1.87
C TRP A 62 12.59 -15.88 -0.90
N CYS A 63 11.71 -16.70 -0.40
CA CYS A 63 11.91 -17.83 0.49
C CYS A 63 11.66 -19.16 -0.26
N SER A 64 12.15 -20.26 0.31
CA SER A 64 11.84 -21.59 -0.24
C SER A 64 10.34 -21.84 -0.14
N GLY A 65 9.74 -22.35 -1.21
CA GLY A 65 8.29 -22.58 -1.29
C GLY A 65 7.47 -21.40 -1.79
N ASP A 66 8.06 -20.21 -1.99
CA ASP A 66 7.34 -19.09 -2.60
C ASP A 66 6.97 -19.36 -4.07
N SER A 67 5.78 -18.90 -4.43
CA SER A 67 5.41 -18.53 -5.79
C SER A 67 5.52 -17.01 -6.00
N PRO A 68 5.50 -16.52 -7.25
CA PRO A 68 5.41 -15.09 -7.53
C PRO A 68 4.25 -14.40 -6.81
N ASP A 69 3.08 -15.05 -6.75
CA ASP A 69 1.90 -14.50 -6.08
C ASP A 69 2.12 -14.36 -4.57
N THR A 70 2.72 -15.36 -3.93
CA THR A 70 3.02 -15.30 -2.49
C THR A 70 4.04 -14.22 -2.15
N LEU A 71 5.02 -14.00 -3.03
CA LEU A 71 6.00 -12.93 -2.88
C LEU A 71 5.35 -11.54 -2.99
N ILE A 72 4.49 -11.35 -4.00
CA ILE A 72 3.78 -10.09 -4.22
C ILE A 72 2.83 -9.81 -3.05
N ASN A 73 2.06 -10.81 -2.61
CA ASN A 73 1.17 -10.67 -1.46
C ASN A 73 1.92 -10.27 -0.18
N ARG A 74 3.11 -10.84 0.05
CA ARG A 74 3.96 -10.42 1.18
C ARG A 74 4.46 -8.99 1.00
N ALA A 75 4.88 -8.58 -0.20
CA ALA A 75 5.29 -7.21 -0.45
C ALA A 75 4.12 -6.22 -0.18
N ASP A 76 2.89 -6.62 -0.54
CA ASP A 76 1.65 -5.91 -0.21
C ASP A 76 1.41 -5.79 1.30
N GLU A 77 1.61 -6.87 2.07
CA GLU A 77 1.53 -6.81 3.54
C GLU A 77 2.57 -5.85 4.12
N GLY A 78 3.80 -5.86 3.59
CA GLY A 78 4.83 -4.90 3.96
C GLY A 78 4.38 -3.47 3.69
N LEU A 79 3.78 -3.22 2.52
CA LEU A 79 3.31 -1.90 2.13
C LEU A 79 2.13 -1.43 3.00
N TYR A 80 1.22 -2.35 3.35
CA TYR A 80 0.14 -2.08 4.28
C TYR A 80 0.69 -1.63 5.65
N ARG A 81 1.68 -2.33 6.19
CA ARG A 81 2.35 -1.94 7.43
C ARG A 81 3.00 -0.56 7.32
N ALA A 82 3.63 -0.24 6.19
CA ALA A 82 4.23 1.08 5.98
C ALA A 82 3.17 2.19 6.05
N LYS A 83 1.97 1.95 5.48
CA LYS A 83 0.85 2.90 5.58
C LYS A 83 0.34 3.06 7.01
N ASP A 84 0.24 1.95 7.75
CA ASP A 84 -0.23 1.93 9.13
C ASP A 84 0.76 2.59 10.10
N CYS A 85 2.06 2.45 9.85
CA CYS A 85 3.14 3.13 10.59
C CYS A 85 3.28 4.63 10.27
N GLY A 86 2.31 5.25 9.61
CA GLY A 86 2.33 6.69 9.32
C GLY A 86 2.82 7.09 7.94
N ARG A 87 2.99 6.13 7.00
CA ARG A 87 3.50 6.34 5.62
C ARG A 87 4.93 6.85 5.61
N ASN A 88 5.43 7.17 4.40
CA ASN A 88 6.78 7.68 4.15
C ASN A 88 7.86 6.84 4.87
N CYS A 89 7.73 5.52 4.81
CA CYS A 89 8.65 4.59 5.46
C CYS A 89 8.75 3.28 4.69
N VAL A 90 9.75 2.49 5.05
CA VAL A 90 10.03 1.16 4.50
C VAL A 90 9.70 0.12 5.55
N GLN A 91 8.85 -0.86 5.21
CA GLN A 91 8.48 -1.96 6.09
C GLN A 91 8.73 -3.31 5.43
N VAL A 92 9.20 -4.27 6.22
CA VAL A 92 9.48 -5.63 5.76
C VAL A 92 8.29 -6.52 6.11
N ALA A 93 7.86 -7.31 5.13
CA ALA A 93 6.86 -8.32 5.29
C ALA A 93 7.32 -9.39 6.29
N PRO A 94 6.43 -9.91 7.14
CA PRO A 94 6.76 -11.05 7.98
C PRO A 94 7.09 -12.26 7.11
N VAL A 95 8.13 -13.00 7.46
CA VAL A 95 8.38 -14.33 6.89
C VAL A 95 7.64 -15.31 7.78
N PHE A 96 6.51 -15.86 7.32
CA PHE A 96 5.87 -16.97 8.00
C PHE A 96 6.73 -18.21 7.73
N LYS A 97 7.38 -18.75 8.77
CA LYS A 97 7.84 -20.13 8.74
C LYS A 97 6.59 -20.98 8.91
N GLU A 98 6.31 -21.84 7.93
CA GLU A 98 5.40 -22.96 8.14
C GLU A 98 6.07 -23.91 9.14
N ASP A 99 5.80 -23.70 10.43
CA ASP A 99 5.69 -24.85 11.32
C ASP A 99 4.37 -25.51 10.91
N ASN A 100 4.51 -26.64 10.21
CA ASN A 100 3.44 -27.36 9.55
C ASN A 100 2.44 -27.88 10.60
N ASP A 101 1.43 -27.09 10.95
CA ASP A 101 0.16 -27.51 11.54
C ASP A 101 -0.81 -26.29 11.59
N ASP A 102 -2.01 -26.49 11.05
CA ASP A 102 -3.17 -25.57 11.06
C ASP A 102 -3.32 -24.60 9.87
N ALA A 103 -3.78 -25.18 8.77
CA ALA A 103 -4.43 -24.49 7.67
C ALA A 103 -5.82 -23.98 8.07
N THR A 104 -5.92 -22.92 8.89
CA THR A 104 -7.15 -22.11 8.93
C THR A 104 -6.90 -20.61 9.18
N ALA A 105 -7.52 -19.81 8.29
CA ALA A 105 -7.88 -18.40 8.45
C ALA A 105 -6.78 -17.33 8.41
N ARG A 106 -6.55 -16.76 7.22
CA ARG A 106 -6.29 -15.32 7.11
C ARG A 106 -7.28 -14.67 6.15
N PRO A 107 -8.04 -13.64 6.58
CA PRO A 107 -8.91 -12.92 5.68
C PRO A 107 -8.07 -12.15 4.66
N SER A 108 -8.41 -12.33 3.38
CA SER A 108 -7.93 -11.47 2.28
C SER A 108 -8.11 -10.00 2.66
N PRO A 109 -7.13 -9.11 2.37
CA PRO A 109 -7.26 -7.70 2.67
C PRO A 109 -8.38 -7.12 1.81
N ARG A 110 -9.58 -7.01 2.39
CA ARG A 110 -10.66 -6.22 1.80
C ARG A 110 -10.15 -4.80 1.65
N ALA A 111 -10.12 -4.30 0.41
CA ALA A 111 -9.98 -2.88 0.14
C ALA A 111 -10.95 -2.11 1.06
N PRO A 112 -10.57 -0.93 1.59
CA PRO A 112 -11.47 -0.15 2.41
C PRO A 112 -12.78 0.03 1.64
N ASP A 113 -13.85 -0.49 2.23
CA ASP A 113 -15.20 -0.36 1.72
C ASP A 113 -15.44 1.13 1.50
N ARG A 114 -15.45 1.58 0.24
CA ARG A 114 -15.87 2.94 -0.09
C ARG A 114 -17.39 2.95 0.08
N GLY A 115 -17.79 2.98 1.34
CA GLY A 115 -19.16 3.15 1.80
C GLY A 115 -19.71 4.43 1.18
N ASN A 116 -20.54 4.21 0.19
CA ASN A 116 -21.41 5.16 -0.48
C ASN A 116 -21.97 6.24 0.48
N SER A 117 -21.52 7.48 0.35
CA SER A 117 -22.18 8.67 0.92
C SER A 117 -22.59 9.60 -0.22
N ALA A 118 -23.41 9.07 -1.13
CA ALA A 118 -24.12 9.85 -2.13
C ALA A 118 -25.55 9.32 -2.27
N ALA A 119 -26.44 9.69 -1.33
CA ALA A 119 -27.89 9.70 -1.53
C ALA A 119 -28.62 10.34 -0.33
N LEU A 120 -28.74 11.67 -0.32
CA LEU A 120 -29.86 12.37 0.31
C LEU A 120 -30.19 13.61 -0.54
N LEU A 121 -30.47 13.37 -1.81
CA LEU A 121 -31.31 14.23 -2.64
C LEU A 121 -32.69 13.59 -2.66
N GLY A 122 -33.62 14.12 -1.86
CA GLY A 122 -35.04 13.79 -1.96
C GLY A 122 -35.70 14.66 -3.04
N PRO A 123 -36.54 14.12 -3.94
CA PRO A 123 -37.23 14.91 -4.95
C PRO A 123 -38.66 15.32 -4.53
N SER A 124 -39.18 16.34 -5.25
CA SER A 124 -40.60 16.70 -5.50
C SER A 124 -41.44 17.20 -4.29
N GLY A 125 -41.89 18.45 -4.20
CA GLY A 125 -42.88 19.12 -5.08
C GLY A 125 -44.30 18.95 -4.50
N SER A 126 -44.98 19.94 -3.94
CA SER A 126 -45.93 20.88 -4.61
C SER A 126 -46.84 21.51 -3.52
N GLY A 127 -47.34 22.75 -3.73
CA GLY A 127 -48.06 23.61 -2.73
C GLY A 127 -49.47 23.15 -2.30
N PRO A 128 -50.41 24.01 -1.78
CA PRO A 128 -50.51 25.47 -1.92
C PRO A 128 -51.01 26.33 -0.69
N ARG A 129 -50.89 27.66 -0.84
CA ARG A 129 -51.79 28.80 -0.44
C ARG A 129 -52.39 28.94 0.99
N HIS A 130 -52.26 30.19 1.47
CA HIS A 130 -53.26 31.09 2.11
C HIS A 130 -53.35 31.29 3.65
N ARG A 131 -53.39 32.60 3.98
CA ARG A 131 -53.90 33.32 5.19
C ARG A 131 -53.04 33.20 6.46
N SER A 132 -52.77 34.27 7.20
CA SER A 132 -53.55 35.49 7.47
C SER A 132 -52.66 36.71 7.64
#